data_AF-A0A0H5Q691-F1
#
_entry.id   AF-A0A0H5Q691-F1
#
_cell.length_a   1.000
_cell.length_b   1.000
_cell.length_c   1.000
_cell.angle_alpha   90.00
_cell.angle_beta   90.00
_cell.angle_gamma   90.00
#
_symmetry.space_group_name_H-M   'P 1'
#
loop_
_entity.id
_entity.type
_entity.pdbx_description
1 polymer ?
#
loop_
_entity_poly.entity_id
_entity_poly.type
_entity_poly.pdbx_seq_one_letter_code
_entity_poly.pdbx_strand_id
1 'polypeptide(L)' 'MQYEVEKTIAEISSTGSTAKRLTLTSWNGNPAKLDLRIWRIEGNGDSQPGKGVTLTEDEAAAVAAAISDYLGGRGNE' A
#
# COMPACT_ATOMS: atom_id res chain seq x y z
N MET A 1 12.98 -2.83 -12.32
CA MET A 1 12.43 -3.65 -11.22
C MET A 1 11.17 -4.27 -11.74
N GLN A 2 11.06 -5.59 -11.72
CA GLN A 2 9.84 -6.27 -12.16
C GLN A 2 8.91 -6.41 -10.95
N TYR A 3 7.62 -6.18 -11.13
CA TYR A 3 6.62 -6.34 -10.09
C TYR A 3 5.37 -6.97 -10.67
N GLU A 4 4.67 -7.73 -9.84
CA GLU A 4 3.36 -8.27 -10.15
C GLU A 4 2.41 -7.95 -8.99
N VAL A 5 1.31 -7.26 -9.30
CA VAL A 5 0.25 -7.00 -8.32
C VAL A 5 -0.71 -8.18 -8.38
N GLU A 6 -0.56 -9.11 -7.44
CA GLU A 6 -1.45 -10.27 -7.34
C GLU A 6 -2.86 -9.86 -6.93
N LYS A 7 -2.97 -8.87 -6.03
CA LYS A 7 -4.26 -8.38 -5.54
C LYS A 7 -4.19 -6.93 -5.09
N THR A 8 -5.21 -6.14 -5.43
CA THR A 8 -5.46 -4.85 -4.77
C THR A 8 -6.41 -5.08 -3.60
N ILE A 9 -5.96 -4.72 -2.39
CA ILE A 9 -6.73 -4.92 -1.16
C ILE A 9 -7.61 -3.70 -0.90
N ALA A 10 -7.03 -2.50 -1.00
CA ALA A 10 -7.76 -1.26 -0.82
C ALA A 10 -7.11 -0.10 -1.59
N GLU A 11 -7.91 0.83 -2.07
CA GLU A 11 -7.46 2.15 -2.47
C GLU A 11 -7.69 3.11 -1.30
N ILE A 12 -6.61 3.67 -0.76
CA ILE A 12 -6.64 4.53 0.43
C ILE A 12 -7.00 5.97 0.05
N SER A 13 -6.50 6.43 -1.10
CA SER A 13 -6.78 7.77 -1.63
C SER A 13 -6.45 7.82 -3.11
N SER A 14 -7.15 8.66 -3.87
CA SER A 14 -6.84 8.94 -5.27
C SER A 14 -6.83 10.45 -5.52
N THR A 15 -5.85 10.94 -6.27
CA THR A 15 -5.68 12.37 -6.58
C THR A 15 -4.99 12.54 -7.93
N GLY A 16 -5.75 13.03 -8.92
CA GLY A 16 -5.25 13.30 -10.26
C GLY A 16 -4.56 12.09 -10.88
N SER A 17 -3.27 12.18 -11.12
CA SER A 17 -2.43 11.13 -11.69
C SER A 17 -1.78 10.20 -10.66
N THR A 18 -2.27 10.17 -9.41
CA THR A 18 -1.73 9.27 -8.38
C THR A 18 -2.82 8.63 -7.53
N ALA A 19 -2.61 7.37 -7.14
CA ALA A 19 -3.46 6.66 -6.18
C ALA A 19 -2.60 5.95 -5.13
N LYS A 20 -2.95 6.07 -3.85
CA LYS A 20 -2.32 5.30 -2.78
C LYS A 20 -3.11 4.02 -2.59
N ARG A 21 -2.45 2.88 -2.73
CA ARG A 21 -3.09 1.55 -2.65
C ARG A 21 -2.36 0.65 -1.68
N LEU A 22 -3.13 -0.18 -1.01
CA LEU A 22 -2.65 -1.35 -0.30
C LEU A 22 -2.83 -2.55 -1.23
N THR A 23 -1.73 -3.23 -1.56
CA THR A 23 -1.71 -4.34 -2.51
C THR A 23 -0.98 -5.53 -1.92
N LEU A 24 -1.19 -6.71 -2.51
CA LEU A 24 -0.30 -7.85 -2.41
C LEU A 24 0.58 -7.83 -3.66
N THR A 25 1.89 -7.63 -3.49
CA THR A 25 2.81 -7.40 -4.61
C THR A 25 4.05 -8.27 -4.50
N SER A 26 4.34 -9.01 -5.58
CA SER A 26 5.59 -9.72 -5.78
C SER A 26 6.62 -8.77 -6.38
N TRP A 27 7.80 -8.68 -5.78
CA TRP A 27 8.91 -7.88 -6.28
C TRP A 27 10.04 -8.78 -6.77
N ASN A 28 10.41 -8.64 -8.05
CA ASN A 28 11.47 -9.43 -8.71
C ASN A 28 11.31 -10.95 -8.51
N GLY A 29 10.07 -11.46 -8.54
CA GLY A 29 9.77 -12.89 -8.41
C GLY A 29 9.80 -13.44 -6.97
N ASN A 30 9.94 -12.60 -5.96
CA ASN A 30 9.81 -13.02 -4.56
C ASN A 30 8.34 -13.26 -4.19
N PRO A 31 8.05 -14.05 -3.14
CA PRO A 31 6.69 -14.20 -2.64
C PRO A 31 6.02 -12.85 -2.39
N ALA A 32 4.78 -12.71 -2.83
CA ALA A 32 4.08 -11.45 -2.69
C ALA A 32 3.82 -11.10 -1.22
N LYS A 33 3.95 -9.81 -0.91
CA LYS A 33 3.79 -9.26 0.43
C LYS A 33 2.88 -8.05 0.39
N LEU A 34 2.41 -7.63 1.57
CA LEU A 34 1.65 -6.39 1.72
C LEU A 34 2.55 -5.23 1.30
N ASP A 35 2.08 -4.40 0.37
CA ASP A 35 2.77 -3.20 -0.08
C ASP A 35 1.79 -2.02 0.01
N LEU A 36 2.19 -0.99 0.75
CA LEU A 36 1.45 0.27 0.84
C LEU A 36 2.25 1.33 0.08
N ARG A 37 1.74 1.73 -1.08
CA ARG A 37 2.49 2.59 -2.01
C ARG A 37 1.61 3.54 -2.77
N ILE A 38 2.22 4.66 -3.18
CA ILE A 38 1.65 5.57 -4.15
C ILE A 38 1.94 5.04 -5.55
N TRP A 39 0.91 4.81 -6.34
CA TRP A 39 0.93 4.43 -7.74
C TRP A 39 0.70 5.66 -8.59
N ARG A 40 1.56 5.90 -9.59
CA ARG A 40 1.34 6.91 -10.63
C ARG A 40 0.47 6.29 -11.71
N ILE A 41 -0.65 6.93 -12.02
CA ILE A 41 -1.56 6.53 -13.07
C ILE A 41 -1.14 7.26 -14.34
N GLU A 42 -0.71 6.51 -15.34
CA GLU A 42 -0.31 7.01 -16.63
C GLU A 42 -1.56 7.23 -17.51
N GLY A 43 -1.48 8.14 -18.48
CA GLY A 43 -2.62 8.54 -19.32
C GLY A 43 -3.18 7.44 -20.23
N ASN A 44 -2.47 6.32 -20.35
CA ASN A 44 -2.88 5.12 -21.09
C ASN A 44 -3.55 4.05 -20.19
N GLY A 45 -3.72 4.34 -18.88
CA GLY A 45 -4.30 3.41 -17.91
C GLY A 45 -3.28 2.53 -17.18
N ASP A 46 -2.00 2.55 -17.56
CA ASP A 46 -0.95 1.86 -16.81
C ASP A 46 -0.71 2.52 -15.45
N SER A 47 -0.20 1.74 -14.49
CA SER A 47 0.15 2.25 -13.16
C SER A 47 1.58 1.89 -12.80
N GLN A 48 2.40 2.88 -12.45
CA GLN A 48 3.79 2.68 -12.03
C GLN A 48 3.97 2.87 -10.52
N PRO A 49 4.75 2.01 -9.85
CA PRO A 49 4.98 2.13 -8.42
C PRO A 49 5.88 3.33 -8.10
N GLY A 50 5.42 4.18 -7.19
CA GLY A 50 6.14 5.32 -6.63
C GLY A 50 6.74 5.01 -5.25
N LYS A 51 6.73 5.99 -4.34
CA LYS A 51 7.21 5.82 -2.96
C LYS A 51 6.23 4.99 -2.14
N GLY A 52 6.75 4.07 -1.34
CA GLY A 52 5.95 3.18 -0.49
C GLY A 52 6.82 2.28 0.36
N VAL A 53 6.17 1.35 1.05
CA VAL A 53 6.80 0.36 1.94
C VAL A 53 6.19 -1.01 1.69
N THR A 54 7.04 -2.03 1.66
CA THR A 54 6.63 -3.44 1.70
C THR A 54 6.71 -3.90 3.16
N LEU A 55 5.69 -4.61 3.62
CA LEU A 55 5.54 -5.09 4.99
C LEU A 55 5.44 -6.61 4.99
N THR A 56 6.13 -7.26 5.93
CA THR A 56 5.76 -8.63 6.32
C THR A 56 4.39 -8.65 7.00
N GLU A 57 3.83 -9.83 7.19
CA GLU A 57 2.56 -9.97 7.92
C GLU A 57 2.66 -9.45 9.36
N ASP A 58 3.78 -9.73 10.05
CA ASP A 58 4.03 -9.25 11.41
C ASP A 58 4.17 -7.71 11.47
N GLU A 59 4.89 -7.11 10.52
CA GLU A 59 5.02 -5.65 10.43
C GLU A 59 3.66 -5.00 10.12
N ALA A 60 2.87 -5.60 9.23
CA ALA A 60 1.54 -5.10 8.91
C ALA A 60 0.59 -5.17 10.11
N ALA A 61 0.63 -6.26 10.89
CA ALA A 61 -0.14 -6.40 12.12
C ALA A 61 0.27 -5.34 13.16
N ALA A 62 1.56 -5.10 13.34
CA ALA A 62 2.06 -4.07 14.24
C ALA A 62 1.64 -2.65 13.80
N VAL A 63 1.72 -2.34 12.50
CA VAL A 63 1.26 -1.06 11.94
C VAL A 63 -0.25 -0.88 12.16
N ALA A 64 -1.05 -1.92 11.91
CA ALA A 64 -2.50 -1.86 12.10
C ALA A 64 -2.88 -1.60 13.58
N ALA A 65 -2.19 -2.26 14.51
CA ALA A 65 -2.37 -2.03 15.94
C ALA A 65 -2.01 -0.58 16.33
N ALA A 66 -0.86 -0.08 15.87
CA ALA A 66 -0.41 1.30 16.15
C ALA A 66 -1.38 2.36 15.58
N ILE A 67 -1.90 2.16 14.37
CA ILE A 67 -2.90 3.05 13.78
C ILE A 67 -4.20 3.02 14.61
N SER A 68 -4.65 1.83 15.01
CA SER A 68 -5.88 1.68 15.80
C SER A 68 -5.77 2.37 17.16
N ASP A 69 -4.62 2.21 17.84
CA ASP A 69 -4.31 2.88 19.10
C ASP A 69 -4.32 4.41 18.94
N TYR A 70 -3.62 4.93 17.93
CA TYR A 70 -3.58 6.37 17.63
C TYR A 70 -4.97 6.97 17.34
N LEU A 71 -5.81 6.25 16.60
CA LEU A 71 -7.17 6.70 16.28
C LEU A 71 -8.10 6.62 17.51
N GLY A 72 -7.93 5.61 18.36
CA GLY A 72 -8.67 5.46 19.63
C GLY A 72 -8.28 6.52 20.67
N GLY A 73 -7.00 6.90 20.73
CA GLY A 73 -6.49 7.96 21.62
C GLY A 73 -6.97 9.36 21.25
N ARG A 74 -7.33 9.59 19.98
CA ARG A 74 -7.88 10.86 19.46
C ARG A 74 -9.30 11.20 19.93
N GLY A 75 -9.96 10.29 20.64
CA GLY A 75 -11.30 10.52 21.21
C GLY A 75 -11.32 11.31 22.52
N ASN A 76 -10.15 11.72 23.04
CA ASN A 76 -10.00 12.43 24.31
C ASN A 76 -9.13 13.70 24.17
N GLU A 77 -9.43 14.57 23.20
CA GLU A 77 -8.93 15.95 23.16
C GLU A 77 -10.06 16.93 22.81
#